data_AF-A0A0F9UEM8-F1
#
_entry.id   AF-A0A0F9UEM8-F1
#
_cell.length_a   1.000
_cell.length_b   1.000
_cell.length_c   1.000
_cell.angle_alpha   90.00
_cell.angle_beta   90.00
_cell.angle_gamma   90.00
#
_symmetry.space_group_name_H-M   'P 1'
#
loop_
_entity.id
_entity.type
_entity.pdbx_description
1 polymer ?
#
loop_
_entity_poly.entity_id
_entity_poly.type
_entity_poly.pdbx_seq_one_letter_code
_entity_poly.pdbx_strand_id
1 'polypeptide(L)'
;KILTNKTYRGFARLIMNPNFNSAANFLHNRNLLISSMHFQDAYNFDLDRVCKCLVHYGVIDPDDPAKVLEVPFCSMNTLHRPVIERKLAIIGKSAKNPETIQAEIEELLKTVEK
;
A
#
# COMPACT_ATOMS: atom_id res chain seq x y z
N LYS A 1 -4.09 -13.90 37.05
CA LYS A 1 -5.04 -14.21 35.95
C LYS A 1 -4.68 -13.54 34.60
N ILE A 2 -4.03 -12.37 34.57
CA ILE A 2 -3.63 -11.70 33.31
C ILE A 2 -2.49 -12.45 32.58
N LEU A 3 -1.49 -12.94 33.30
CA LEU A 3 -0.35 -13.69 32.74
C LEU A 3 -0.69 -15.10 32.21
N THR A 4 -1.90 -15.59 32.51
CA THR A 4 -2.36 -16.93 32.10
C THR A 4 -3.05 -16.94 30.73
N ASN A 5 -3.44 -15.76 30.22
CA ASN A 5 -4.18 -15.64 28.97
C ASN A 5 -3.23 -15.58 27.76
N LYS A 6 -3.47 -16.46 26.78
CA LYS A 6 -2.66 -16.61 25.56
C LYS A 6 -2.57 -15.32 24.75
N THR A 7 -3.65 -14.54 24.68
CA THR A 7 -3.69 -13.27 23.94
C THR A 7 -2.74 -12.25 24.56
N TYR A 8 -2.78 -12.06 25.88
CA TYR A 8 -1.88 -11.12 26.57
C TYR A 8 -0.41 -11.56 26.49
N ARG A 9 -0.12 -12.86 26.54
CA ARG A 9 1.24 -13.36 26.31
C ARG A 9 1.73 -13.12 24.89
N GLY A 10 0.86 -13.31 23.90
CA GLY A 10 1.16 -13.00 22.49
C GLY A 10 1.44 -11.51 22.29
N PHE A 11 0.59 -10.66 22.86
CA PHE A 11 0.75 -9.20 22.81
C PHE A 11 2.04 -8.74 23.50
N ALA A 12 2.32 -9.23 24.72
CA ALA A 12 3.55 -8.89 25.44
C ALA A 12 4.80 -9.31 24.65
N ARG A 13 4.77 -10.46 23.97
CA ARG A 13 5.87 -10.91 23.12
C ARG A 13 6.04 -10.02 21.88
N LEU A 14 4.95 -9.56 21.28
CA LEU A 14 4.97 -8.61 20.16
C LEU A 14 5.64 -7.28 20.56
N ILE A 15 5.29 -6.73 21.72
CA ILE A 15 5.84 -5.45 22.19
C ILE A 15 7.29 -5.57 22.67
N MET A 16 7.62 -6.62 23.44
CA MET A 16 8.94 -6.77 24.04
C MET A 16 9.99 -7.32 23.06
N ASN A 17 9.58 -8.07 22.04
CA ASN A 17 10.46 -8.64 21.01
C ASN A 17 9.81 -8.50 19.62
N PRO A 18 9.75 -7.28 19.07
CA PRO A 18 9.11 -7.02 17.78
C PRO A 18 9.90 -7.68 16.65
N ASN A 19 9.29 -8.66 15.99
CA ASN A 19 9.80 -9.29 14.77
C ASN A 19 8.64 -9.89 13.98
N PHE A 20 8.92 -10.33 12.74
CA PHE A 20 7.91 -10.90 11.86
C PHE A 20 7.17 -12.08 12.51
N ASN A 21 7.90 -12.99 13.17
CA ASN A 21 7.29 -14.16 13.80
C ASN A 21 6.39 -13.80 14.99
N SER A 22 6.76 -12.82 15.82
CA SER A 22 5.93 -12.38 16.94
C SER A 22 4.67 -11.64 16.47
N ALA A 23 4.80 -10.82 15.42
CA ALA A 23 3.68 -10.15 14.76
C ALA A 23 2.72 -11.17 14.11
N ALA A 24 3.24 -12.09 13.31
CA ALA A 24 2.47 -13.14 12.68
C ALA A 24 1.72 -13.99 13.71
N ASN A 25 2.40 -14.47 14.75
CA ASN A 25 1.77 -15.26 15.81
C ASN A 25 0.68 -14.49 16.56
N PHE A 26 0.78 -13.17 16.69
CA PHE A 26 -0.26 -12.38 17.34
C PHE A 26 -1.43 -12.10 16.39
N LEU A 27 -1.15 -11.59 15.19
CA LEU A 27 -2.16 -11.13 14.24
C LEU A 27 -2.94 -12.29 13.59
N HIS A 28 -2.31 -13.45 13.35
CA HIS A 28 -2.99 -14.61 12.76
C HIS A 28 -3.84 -15.42 13.76
N ASN A 29 -3.79 -15.11 15.07
CA ASN A 29 -4.47 -15.90 16.10
C ASN A 29 -5.64 -15.15 16.73
N ARG A 30 -6.86 -15.33 16.20
CA ARG A 30 -8.13 -14.84 16.78
C ARG A 30 -8.11 -13.36 17.21
N ASN A 31 -7.30 -12.55 16.55
CA ASN A 31 -7.21 -11.11 16.78
C ASN A 31 -7.58 -10.40 15.49
N LEU A 32 -8.27 -9.26 15.61
CA LEU A 32 -8.64 -8.40 14.49
C LEU A 32 -8.02 -7.03 14.73
N LEU A 33 -7.18 -6.57 13.80
CA LEU A 33 -6.70 -5.20 13.81
C LEU A 33 -7.81 -4.29 13.28
N ILE A 34 -8.31 -3.39 14.13
CA ILE A 34 -9.21 -2.31 13.73
C ILE A 34 -8.38 -1.03 13.70
N SER A 35 -8.30 -0.41 12.54
CA SER A 35 -7.61 0.87 12.34
C SER A 35 -8.46 1.76 11.44
N SER A 36 -8.22 3.07 11.48
CA SER A 36 -8.84 4.04 10.59
C SER A 36 -7.76 4.76 9.81
N MET A 37 -7.97 4.89 8.51
CA MET A 37 -7.18 5.72 7.63
C MET A 37 -8.10 6.77 7.04
N HIS A 38 -7.72 8.03 7.20
CA HIS A 38 -8.41 9.13 6.57
C HIS A 38 -7.56 9.54 5.35
N PHE A 39 -8.13 9.67 4.16
CA PHE A 39 -7.39 10.17 3.00
C PHE A 39 -7.56 11.68 2.88
N GLN A 40 -6.55 12.38 2.37
CA GLN A 40 -6.65 13.80 2.05
C GLN A 40 -6.87 13.97 0.55
N ASP A 41 -7.79 14.87 0.19
CA ASP A 41 -7.96 15.35 -1.18
C ASP A 41 -7.25 16.69 -1.38
N ALA A 42 -7.29 17.22 -2.61
CA ALA A 42 -6.64 18.49 -2.96
C ALA A 42 -7.22 19.72 -2.25
N TYR A 43 -8.47 19.67 -1.77
CA TYR A 43 -9.15 20.81 -1.16
C TYR A 43 -8.94 20.88 0.36
N ASN A 44 -8.56 19.76 0.99
CA ASN A 44 -8.29 19.65 2.42
C ASN A 44 -6.89 19.03 2.67
N PHE A 45 -5.89 19.56 2.00
CA PHE A 45 -4.53 19.04 2.03
C PHE A 45 -3.71 19.68 3.15
N ASP A 46 -3.34 18.88 4.15
CA ASP A 46 -2.58 19.29 5.35
C ASP A 46 -1.19 18.62 5.34
N LEU A 47 -0.17 19.47 5.20
CA LEU A 47 1.24 19.07 5.12
C LEU A 47 1.75 18.42 6.41
N ASP A 48 1.35 18.90 7.59
CA ASP A 48 1.82 18.33 8.86
C ASP A 48 1.38 16.87 9.01
N ARG A 49 0.20 16.58 8.46
CA ARG A 49 -0.35 15.23 8.44
C ARG A 49 0.28 14.35 7.35
N VAL A 50 0.69 14.93 6.22
CA VAL A 50 1.47 14.23 5.19
C VAL A 50 2.86 13.84 5.71
N CYS A 51 3.53 14.73 6.44
CA CYS A 51 4.82 14.46 7.08
C CYS A 51 4.77 13.33 8.13
N LYS A 52 3.57 12.98 8.63
CA LYS A 52 3.32 11.91 9.61
C LYS A 52 2.58 10.72 9.00
N CYS A 53 2.58 10.58 7.68
CA CYS A 53 1.87 9.52 7.00
C CYS A 53 2.45 8.14 7.36
N LEU A 54 1.57 7.14 7.53
CA LEU A 54 1.95 5.76 7.83
C LEU A 54 2.11 4.88 6.58
N VAL A 55 1.63 5.36 5.42
CA VAL A 55 1.63 4.59 4.17
C VAL A 55 2.29 5.43 3.08
N HIS A 56 3.31 4.84 2.47
CA HIS A 56 4.13 5.49 1.45
C HIS A 56 4.24 4.58 0.24
N TYR A 57 4.37 5.20 -0.92
CA TYR A 57 4.80 4.52 -2.14
C TYR A 57 6.31 4.59 -2.22
N GLY A 58 6.92 3.46 -2.57
CA GLY A 58 8.26 3.45 -3.17
C GLY A 58 8.10 3.52 -4.67
N VAL A 59 8.62 4.59 -5.28
CA VAL A 59 8.63 4.77 -6.75
C VAL A 59 10.06 5.00 -7.21
N ILE A 60 10.45 4.39 -8.33
CA ILE A 60 11.78 4.63 -8.92
C ILE A 60 11.87 6.10 -9.30
N ASP A 61 12.97 6.75 -8.95
CA ASP A 61 13.20 8.14 -9.34
C ASP A 61 13.33 8.23 -10.87
N PRO A 62 12.46 9.00 -11.55
CA PRO A 62 12.52 9.09 -13.01
C PRO A 62 13.81 9.74 -13.54
N ASP A 63 14.49 10.52 -12.70
CA ASP A 63 15.73 11.22 -13.08
C ASP A 63 16.99 10.42 -12.69
N ASP A 64 16.88 9.46 -11.76
CA ASP A 64 17.96 8.57 -11.33
C ASP A 64 17.44 7.15 -11.02
N PRO A 65 17.47 6.23 -12.00
CA PRO A 65 16.91 4.88 -11.85
C PRO A 65 17.53 4.02 -10.74
N ALA A 66 18.68 4.41 -10.18
CA ALA A 66 19.29 3.73 -9.04
C ALA A 66 18.66 4.11 -7.70
N LYS A 67 17.77 5.12 -7.67
CA LYS A 67 17.11 5.63 -6.47
C LYS A 67 15.63 5.26 -6.42
N VAL A 68 15.14 5.14 -5.18
CA VAL A 68 13.70 5.00 -4.88
C VAL A 68 13.28 6.23 -4.09
N LEU A 69 12.28 6.93 -4.60
CA LEU A 69 11.58 8.00 -3.91
C LEU A 69 10.53 7.40 -2.97
N GLU A 70 10.59 7.79 -1.70
CA GLU A 70 9.53 7.56 -0.73
C GLU A 70 8.53 8.72 -0.80
N VAL A 71 7.28 8.43 -1.17
CA VAL A 71 6.24 9.46 -1.30
C VAL A 71 5.01 9.07 -0.49
N PRO A 72 4.52 9.93 0.43
CA PRO A 72 3.31 9.66 1.19
C PRO A 72 2.09 9.38 0.30
N PHE A 73 1.18 8.52 0.77
CA PHE A 73 0.06 8.03 -0.03
C PHE A 73 -0.80 9.15 -0.64
N CYS A 74 -1.18 10.14 0.17
CA CYS A 74 -2.09 11.20 -0.28
C CYS A 74 -1.38 12.18 -1.23
N SER A 75 -0.12 12.55 -0.95
CA SER A 75 0.62 13.45 -1.85
C SER A 75 0.94 12.79 -3.17
N MET A 76 1.25 11.48 -3.17
CA MET A 76 1.44 10.74 -4.40
C MET A 76 0.18 10.75 -5.26
N ASN A 77 -0.96 10.35 -4.72
CA ASN A 77 -2.20 10.22 -5.49
C ASN A 77 -2.80 11.57 -5.93
N THR A 78 -2.56 12.63 -5.17
CA THR A 78 -3.16 13.95 -5.46
C THR A 78 -2.25 14.85 -6.28
N LEU A 79 -0.93 14.81 -6.08
CA LEU A 79 0.00 15.82 -6.62
C LEU A 79 1.09 15.21 -7.51
N HIS A 80 1.80 14.20 -7.03
CA HIS A 80 3.05 13.77 -7.67
C HIS A 80 2.84 12.76 -8.81
N ARG A 81 1.79 11.93 -8.73
CA ARG A 81 1.53 10.84 -9.66
C ARG A 81 1.59 11.26 -11.14
N PRO A 82 0.88 12.30 -11.61
CA PRO A 82 0.88 12.64 -13.03
C PRO A 82 2.25 13.05 -13.57
N VAL A 83 3.10 13.66 -12.74
CA VAL A 83 4.45 14.08 -13.13
C VAL A 83 5.36 12.87 -13.21
N ILE A 84 5.35 12.02 -12.19
CA ILE A 84 6.20 10.82 -12.12
C ILE A 84 5.82 9.84 -13.24
N GLU A 85 4.53 9.53 -13.40
CA GLU A 85 4.07 8.57 -14.42
C GLU A 85 4.38 9.04 -15.84
N ARG A 86 4.26 10.35 -16.13
CA ARG A 86 4.65 10.89 -17.44
C ARG A 86 6.13 10.75 -17.73
N LYS A 87 7.01 10.97 -16.74
CA LYS A 87 8.45 10.79 -16.91
C LYS A 87 8.85 9.32 -17.10
N LEU A 88 8.14 8.41 -16.43
CA LEU A 88 8.36 6.96 -16.54
C LEU A 88 7.64 6.32 -17.73
N ALA A 89 6.81 7.07 -18.47
CA ALA A 89 6.05 6.55 -19.59
C ALA A 89 6.99 6.07 -20.71
N ILE A 90 6.67 4.90 -21.27
CA ILE A 90 7.42 4.35 -22.41
C ILE A 90 7.06 5.13 -23.67
N ILE A 91 8.05 5.81 -24.26
CA ILE A 91 7.88 6.61 -25.47
C ILE A 91 7.28 5.75 -26.59
N GLY A 92 6.22 6.26 -27.23
CA GLY A 92 5.56 5.60 -28.36
C GLY A 92 4.62 4.45 -27.98
N LYS A 93 4.41 4.18 -26.68
CA LYS A 93 3.40 3.22 -26.22
C LYS A 93 2.27 3.94 -25.47
N SER A 94 1.04 3.61 -25.81
CA SER A 94 -0.15 3.99 -25.06
C SER A 94 -0.66 2.81 -24.25
N ALA A 95 -1.37 3.09 -23.15
CA ALA A 95 -2.13 2.07 -22.46
C ALA A 95 -3.19 1.48 -23.40
N LYS A 96 -3.54 0.20 -23.20
CA LYS A 96 -4.67 -0.42 -23.88
C LYS A 96 -5.97 0.26 -23.43
N ASN A 97 -6.95 0.32 -24.32
CA ASN A 97 -8.26 0.87 -23.98
C ASN A 97 -9.00 -0.06 -22.99
N PRO A 98 -9.85 0.49 -22.10
CA PRO A 98 -10.59 -0.31 -21.13
C PRO A 98 -11.41 -1.43 -21.76
N GLU A 99 -11.99 -1.21 -22.93
CA GLU A 99 -12.83 -2.20 -23.62
C GLU A 99 -12.01 -3.40 -24.08
N THR A 100 -10.78 -3.16 -24.57
CA THR A 100 -9.84 -4.22 -24.97
C THR A 100 -9.41 -5.04 -23.76
N ILE A 101 -9.10 -4.37 -22.64
CA ILE A 101 -8.72 -5.03 -21.39
C ILE A 101 -9.87 -5.90 -20.88
N GLN A 102 -11.09 -5.38 -20.89
CA GLN A 102 -12.27 -6.10 -20.42
C GLN A 102 -12.56 -7.35 -21.27
N ALA A 103 -12.45 -7.24 -22.60
CA ALA A 103 -12.61 -8.39 -23.50
C ALA A 103 -11.55 -9.48 -23.26
N GLU A 104 -10.28 -9.10 -23.06
CA GLU A 104 -9.19 -10.03 -22.74
C GLU A 104 -9.46 -10.74 -21.39
N ILE A 105 -9.95 -10.03 -20.38
CA ILE A 105 -10.31 -10.61 -19.08
C ILE A 105 -11.45 -11.62 -19.24
N GLU A 106 -12.51 -11.29 -19.97
CA GLU A 106 -13.64 -12.19 -20.20
C GLU A 106 -13.24 -13.46 -20.95
N GLU A 107 -12.31 -13.35 -21.91
CA GLU A 107 -11.75 -14.51 -22.59
C GLU A 107 -10.94 -15.40 -21.63
N LEU A 108 -10.09 -14.80 -20.79
CA LEU A 108 -9.32 -15.53 -19.78
C LEU A 108 -10.22 -16.22 -18.76
N LEU A 109 -11.29 -15.57 -18.29
CA LEU A 109 -12.23 -16.17 -17.34
C LEU A 109 -12.87 -17.44 -17.90
N LYS A 110 -13.20 -17.48 -19.19
CA LYS A 110 -13.72 -18.69 -19.86
C LYS A 110 -12.73 -19.87 -19.86
N THR A 111 -11.43 -19.61 -19.71
CA THR A 111 -10.42 -20.67 -19.59
C THR A 111 -10.31 -21.24 -18.19
N VAL A 112 -10.66 -20.47 -17.16
CA VAL A 112 -10.64 -20.88 -15.75
C VAL A 112 -11.92 -21.61 -15.35
N GLU A 113 -13.05 -21.31 -16.00
CA GLU A 113 -14.34 -21.95 -15.76
C GLU A 113 -14.48 -23.35 -16.41
N LYS A 114 -13.44 -23.84 -17.11
CA LYS A 114 -13.37 -25.20 -17.66
C LYS A 114 -12.56 -26.12 -16.75
#